data_AF-A0A6L8HYD6-F1
#
_entry.id   AF-A0A6L8HYD6-F1
#
_cell.length_a   1.000
_cell.length_b   1.000
_cell.length_c   1.000
_cell.angle_alpha   90.00
_cell.angle_beta   90.00
_cell.angle_gamma   90.00
#
_symmetry.space_group_name_H-M   'P 1'
#
loop_
_entity.id
_entity.type
_entity.pdbx_description
1 polymer ?
#
loop_
_entity_poly.entity_id
_entity_poly.type
_entity_poly.pdbx_seq_one_letter_code
_entity_poly.pdbx_strand_id
1 'polypeptide(L)' 'MRVLVVEDEQSLASALDRGLTKLGYAVD' A
#
# COMPACT_ATOMS: atom_id res chain seq x y z
N MET A 1 -5.82 1.97 -11.61
CA MET A 1 -5.32 0.62 -11.27
C MET A 1 -5.42 0.46 -9.76
N ARG A 2 -5.92 -0.67 -9.27
CA ARG A 2 -6.06 -0.95 -7.82
C ARG A 2 -5.02 -1.98 -7.40
N VAL A 3 -4.46 -1.83 -6.20
CA VAL A 3 -3.40 -2.69 -5.66
C VAL A 3 -3.83 -3.20 -4.29
N LEU A 4 -3.88 -4.52 -4.12
CA LEU A 4 -4.09 -5.15 -2.81
C LEU A 4 -2.73 -5.42 -2.16
N VAL A 5 -2.51 -4.94 -0.94
CA VAL A 5 -1.29 -5.22 -0.17
C VAL A 5 -1.56 -6.31 0.86
N VAL A 6 -0.96 -7.49 0.68
CA VAL A 6 -0.99 -8.57 1.67
C VAL A 6 0.39 -8.70 2.27
N GLU A 7 0.56 -8.13 3.46
CA GLU A 7 1.81 -8.15 4.22
C GLU A 7 1.52 -8.43 5.69
N ASP A 8 2.38 -9.26 6.31
CA ASP A 8 2.24 -9.66 7.71
C ASP A 8 2.81 -8.62 8.68
N GLU A 9 3.85 -7.89 8.25
CA GLU A 9 4.41 -6.78 9.00
C GLU A 9 3.60 -5.49 8.78
N GLN A 10 2.91 -5.05 9.84
CA GLN A 10 2.06 -3.85 9.81
C GLN A 10 2.83 -2.56 9.46
N SER A 11 4.09 -2.47 9.88
CA SER A 11 4.94 -1.29 9.63
C SER A 11 5.23 -1.13 8.13
N LEU A 12 5.51 -2.24 7.46
CA LEU A 12 5.80 -2.34 6.04
C LEU A 12 4.53 -2.12 5.21
N ALA A 13 3.43 -2.78 5.57
CA ALA A 13 2.12 -2.59 4.94
C ALA A 13 1.73 -1.10 4.92
N SER A 14 1.91 -0.41 6.05
CA SER A 14 1.60 1.02 6.18
C SER A 14 2.55 1.91 5.34
N ALA A 15 3.81 1.50 5.18
CA ALA A 15 4.77 2.23 4.34
C ALA A 15 4.42 2.09 2.86
N LEU A 16 4.05 0.88 2.43
CA LEU A 16 3.63 0.58 1.07
C LEU A 16 2.34 1.30 0.69
N ASP A 17 1.33 1.27 1.56
CA ASP A 17 0.06 1.99 1.37
C ASP A 17 0.31 3.49 1.08
N ARG A 18 1.11 4.14 1.93
CA ARG A 18 1.46 5.57 1.75
C ARG A 18 2.25 5.82 0.47
N GLY A 19 3.20 4.95 0.15
CA GLY A 19 4.03 5.08 -1.05
C GLY A 19 3.21 4.96 -2.33
N LEU A 20 2.37 3.93 -2.40
CA LEU A 20 1.51 3.64 -3.55
C LEU A 20 0.42 4.70 -3.72
N THR A 21 -0.19 5.15 -2.63
CA THR A 21 -1.17 6.25 -2.66
C THR A 21 -0.54 7.55 -3.19
N LYS A 22 0.70 7.89 -2.77
CA LYS A 22 1.43 9.05 -3.30
C LYS A 22 1.72 8.97 -4.79
N LEU A 23 1.88 7.77 -5.33
CA LEU A 23 2.08 7.52 -6.76
C LEU A 23 0.76 7.51 -7.55
N GLY A 24 -0.39 7.69 -6.88
CA GLY A 24 -1.72 7.76 -7.52
C GLY A 24 -2.40 6.40 -7.68
N TYR A 25 -1.91 5.35 -7.01
CA TYR A 25 -2.61 4.07 -6.94
C TYR A 25 -3.66 4.10 -5.84
N ALA A 26 -4.82 3.48 -6.11
CA ALA A 26 -5.78 3.15 -5.06
C ALA A 26 -5.34 1.83 -4.43
N VAL A 27 -5.06 1.85 -3.12
CA VAL A 27 -4.62 0.69 -2.34
C VAL A 27 -5.82 0.12 -1.58
N ASP A 28 -5.93 -1.21 -1.56
CA ASP A 28 -6.90 -1.99 -0.80
C ASP A 28 -6.20 -2.98 0.14
#